data_AF-A0A353KTA3-F1
#
_entry.id   AF-A0A353KTA3-F1
#
_cell.length_a   1.000
_cell.length_b   1.000
_cell.length_c   1.000
_cell.angle_alpha   90.00
_cell.angle_beta   90.00
_cell.angle_gamma   90.00
#
_symmetry.space_group_name_H-M   'P 1'
#
loop_
_entity.id
_entity.type
_entity.pdbx_description
1 polymer ?
#
loop_
_entity_poly.entity_id
_entity_poly.type
_entity_poly.pdbx_seq_one_letter_code
_entity_poly.pdbx_strand_id
1 'polypeptide(L)'
;MGGRGSYSGGGNAPYTYKTVGKIEGIKVLTGIEGLGTHGLPEESHSSSTYIHLYNDGTVKQIRVYNKDHTSLVDIEFSIHQGHKKLHAHDYIGGERQKARDLSKKELAKYKKFFGEKI
;
A
#
# COMPACT_ATOMS: atom_id res chain seq x y z
N MET A 1 10.93 -15.47 -15.49
CA MET A 1 10.00 -16.30 -14.70
C MET A 1 10.27 -16.02 -13.24
N GLY A 2 9.43 -15.19 -12.60
CA GLY A 2 9.60 -14.76 -11.21
C GLY A 2 9.19 -15.89 -10.27
N GLY A 3 10.11 -16.31 -9.41
CA GLY A 3 9.92 -17.44 -8.52
C GLY A 3 8.77 -17.21 -7.55
N ARG A 4 7.77 -18.08 -7.61
CA ARG A 4 6.84 -18.31 -6.51
C ARG A 4 7.68 -18.84 -5.35
N GLY A 5 7.92 -18.00 -4.36
CA GLY A 5 8.54 -18.40 -3.11
C GLY A 5 7.61 -19.38 -2.41
N SER A 6 7.97 -20.67 -2.46
CA SER A 6 7.41 -21.69 -1.61
C SER A 6 7.51 -21.25 -0.15
N TYR A 7 6.36 -21.08 0.50
CA TYR A 7 6.24 -20.92 1.94
C TYR A 7 6.65 -22.24 2.60
N SER A 8 7.93 -22.39 2.89
CA SER A 8 8.49 -23.55 3.57
C SER A 8 9.21 -23.11 4.84
N GLY A 9 8.68 -23.51 5.99
CA GLY A 9 9.44 -23.66 7.23
C GLY A 9 9.31 -22.51 8.24
N GLY A 10 8.35 -22.65 9.17
CA GLY A 10 8.60 -22.63 10.62
C GLY A 10 9.42 -21.51 11.29
N GLY A 11 9.64 -20.37 10.65
CA GLY A 11 10.28 -19.20 11.24
C GLY A 11 9.44 -17.97 10.94
N ASN A 12 9.15 -17.15 11.96
CA ASN A 12 8.58 -15.82 11.73
C ASN A 12 9.48 -15.09 10.73
N ALA A 13 9.02 -14.89 9.49
CA ALA A 13 9.71 -14.02 8.55
C ALA A 13 9.98 -12.70 9.29
N PRO A 14 11.25 -12.23 9.34
CA PRO A 14 11.56 -11.03 10.09
C PRO A 14 10.68 -9.90 9.56
N TYR A 15 9.94 -9.25 10.47
CA TYR A 15 9.11 -8.11 10.10
C TYR A 15 9.99 -7.08 9.40
N THR A 16 9.74 -6.86 8.13
CA THR A 16 10.46 -5.86 7.34
C THR A 16 9.85 -4.47 7.47
N TYR A 17 8.78 -4.35 8.24
CA TYR A 17 8.03 -3.12 8.47
C TYR A 17 7.89 -2.81 9.96
N LYS A 18 7.85 -1.52 10.28
CA LYS A 18 7.45 -1.03 11.60
C LYS A 18 6.31 -0.03 11.50
N THR A 19 5.37 -0.10 12.45
CA THR A 19 4.33 0.93 12.58
C THR A 19 4.94 2.16 13.23
N VAL A 20 4.90 3.30 12.54
CA VAL A 20 5.45 4.57 13.03
C VAL A 20 4.40 5.52 13.57
N GLY A 21 3.12 5.24 13.33
CA GLY A 21 2.03 6.06 13.81
C GLY A 21 0.68 5.64 13.23
N LYS A 22 -0.30 6.51 13.38
CA LYS A 22 -1.63 6.36 12.77
C LYS A 22 -2.07 7.70 12.18
N ILE A 23 -2.68 7.66 11.00
CA ILE A 23 -3.38 8.79 10.38
C ILE A 23 -4.84 8.40 10.24
N GLU A 24 -5.76 9.18 10.83
CA GLU A 24 -7.20 8.87 10.82
C GLU A 24 -7.52 7.44 11.30
N GLY A 25 -6.74 6.94 12.28
CA GLY A 25 -6.87 5.58 12.81
C GLY A 25 -6.20 4.47 11.97
N ILE A 26 -5.69 4.77 10.77
CA ILE A 26 -5.00 3.81 9.90
C ILE A 26 -3.51 3.77 10.24
N LYS A 27 -2.97 2.57 10.44
CA LYS A 27 -1.55 2.36 10.76
C LYS A 27 -0.66 2.82 9.60
N VAL A 28 0.35 3.61 9.95
CA VAL A 28 1.40 4.04 9.03
C VAL A 28 2.58 3.08 9.17
N LEU A 29 2.97 2.45 8.06
CA LEU A 29 4.11 1.54 8.00
C LEU A 29 5.28 2.20 7.28
N THR A 30 6.47 2.00 7.83
CA THR A 30 7.72 2.26 7.14
C THR A 30 8.54 0.99 7.05
N GLY A 31 9.31 0.85 5.97
CA GLY A 31 10.30 -0.20 5.84
C GLY A 31 11.37 -0.03 6.93
N ILE A 32 11.85 -1.13 7.47
CA ILE A 32 13.00 -1.11 8.36
C ILE A 32 14.25 -0.94 7.51
N GLU A 33 15.08 0.03 7.88
CA GLU A 33 16.34 0.31 7.19
C GLU A 33 17.23 -0.95 7.13
N GLY A 34 17.85 -1.21 5.98
CA GLY A 34 18.66 -2.40 5.76
C GLY A 34 17.89 -3.68 5.41
N LEU A 35 16.55 -3.69 5.50
CA LEU A 35 15.71 -4.85 5.12
C LEU A 35 15.11 -4.77 3.70
N GLY A 36 15.52 -3.77 2.89
CA GLY A 36 15.25 -3.74 1.45
C GLY A 36 13.78 -3.53 1.04
N THR A 37 12.89 -3.15 1.96
CA THR A 37 11.47 -2.95 1.65
C THR A 37 11.16 -1.54 1.17
N HIS A 38 10.74 -1.44 -0.09
CA HIS A 38 10.41 -0.16 -0.76
C HIS A 38 8.91 0.16 -0.83
N GLY A 39 8.02 -0.76 -0.42
CA GLY A 39 6.55 -0.61 -0.48
C GLY A 39 5.84 -1.41 0.61
N LEU A 40 4.51 -1.34 0.69
CA LEU A 40 3.69 -2.00 1.74
C LEU A 40 3.71 -3.54 1.63
N PRO A 41 3.42 -4.29 2.71
CA PRO A 41 3.41 -5.75 2.66
C PRO A 41 2.32 -6.27 1.72
N GLU A 42 2.54 -7.43 1.08
CA GLU A 42 1.55 -8.05 0.20
C GLU A 42 0.37 -8.66 0.97
N GLU A 43 0.62 -9.02 2.24
CA GLU A 43 -0.37 -9.56 3.17
C GLU A 43 -0.49 -8.69 4.43
N SER A 44 -1.70 -8.57 4.96
CA SER A 44 -1.98 -7.81 6.17
C SER A 44 -2.04 -8.70 7.39
N HIS A 45 -1.30 -8.33 8.43
CA HIS A 45 -1.28 -9.16 9.64
C HIS A 45 -2.28 -8.70 10.71
N SER A 46 -2.68 -7.42 10.70
CA SER A 46 -3.43 -6.83 11.83
C SER A 46 -4.26 -5.59 11.48
N SER A 47 -4.43 -5.28 10.20
CA SER A 47 -5.17 -4.11 9.74
C SER A 47 -5.64 -4.33 8.30
N SER A 48 -6.87 -3.93 7.99
CA SER A 48 -7.39 -3.98 6.62
C SER A 48 -6.79 -2.91 5.70
N THR A 49 -6.03 -1.95 6.26
CA THR A 49 -5.45 -0.84 5.50
C THR A 49 -4.15 -0.37 6.16
N TYR A 50 -3.16 -0.04 5.33
CA TYR A 50 -1.91 0.59 5.74
C TYR A 50 -1.59 1.80 4.88
N ILE A 51 -0.90 2.76 5.49
CA ILE A 51 -0.38 3.97 4.83
C ILE A 51 1.14 3.89 4.77
N HIS A 52 1.71 4.24 3.62
CA HIS A 52 3.13 4.45 3.45
C HIS A 52 3.40 5.92 3.14
N LEU A 53 4.40 6.49 3.80
CA LEU A 53 4.80 7.89 3.64
C LEU A 53 6.07 8.01 2.81
N TYR A 54 6.23 9.17 2.16
CA TYR A 54 7.52 9.66 1.73
C TYR A 54 8.36 10.13 2.93
N ASN A 55 9.66 10.35 2.71
CA ASN A 55 10.57 10.85 3.75
C ASN A 55 10.18 12.25 4.27
N ASP A 56 9.43 13.03 3.49
CA ASP A 56 8.91 14.35 3.87
C ASP A 56 7.61 14.27 4.71
N GLY A 57 7.13 13.06 5.01
CA GLY A 57 5.91 12.83 5.79
C GLY A 57 4.61 12.86 4.98
N THR A 58 4.67 13.11 3.66
CA THR A 58 3.48 13.08 2.81
C THR A 58 3.08 11.63 2.46
N VAL A 59 1.78 11.40 2.23
CA VAL A 59 1.29 10.05 1.87
C VAL A 59 1.75 9.68 0.47
N LYS A 60 2.53 8.60 0.39
CA LYS A 60 3.02 8.01 -0.85
C LYS A 60 2.02 7.03 -1.43
N GLN A 61 1.53 6.12 -0.59
CA GLN A 61 0.67 5.01 -1.00
C GLN A 61 -0.25 4.60 0.16
N ILE A 62 -1.47 4.17 -0.18
CA ILE A 62 -2.39 3.51 0.73
C ILE A 62 -2.72 2.14 0.14
N ARG A 63 -2.47 1.07 0.90
CA ARG A 63 -2.86 -0.30 0.51
C ARG A 63 -4.02 -0.78 1.34
N VAL A 64 -5.03 -1.30 0.67
CA VAL A 64 -6.20 -1.95 1.26
C VAL A 64 -6.10 -3.44 1.02
N TYR A 65 -6.51 -4.21 2.02
CA TYR A 65 -6.49 -5.67 1.99
C TYR A 65 -7.92 -6.21 2.05
N ASN A 66 -8.13 -7.38 1.46
CA ASN A 66 -9.39 -8.09 1.57
C ASN A 66 -9.48 -8.88 2.89
N LYS A 67 -10.56 -9.63 3.07
CA LYS A 67 -10.80 -10.46 4.27
C LYS A 67 -9.81 -11.60 4.42
N ASP A 68 -9.24 -12.06 3.30
CA ASP A 68 -8.21 -13.09 3.26
C ASP A 68 -6.82 -12.51 3.51
N HIS A 69 -6.76 -11.26 4.00
CA HIS A 69 -5.54 -10.53 4.30
C HIS A 69 -4.62 -10.28 3.11
N THR A 70 -5.04 -10.53 1.88
CA THR A 70 -4.24 -10.27 0.68
C THR A 70 -4.50 -8.88 0.11
N SER A 71 -3.50 -8.32 -0.58
CA SER A 71 -3.60 -7.01 -1.23
C SER A 71 -4.81 -6.97 -2.15
N LEU A 72 -5.65 -5.94 -2.00
CA LEU A 72 -6.86 -5.75 -2.80
C LEU A 72 -6.69 -4.56 -3.75
N VAL A 73 -6.26 -3.42 -3.21
CA VAL A 73 -6.06 -2.19 -3.99
C VAL A 73 -4.96 -1.34 -3.40
N ASP A 74 -4.11 -0.81 -4.26
CA ASP A 74 -3.18 0.27 -3.98
C ASP A 74 -3.72 1.59 -4.49
N ILE A 75 -3.69 2.62 -3.67
CA ILE A 75 -4.01 4.00 -4.05
C ILE A 75 -2.75 4.83 -3.94
N GLU A 76 -2.38 5.52 -5.00
CA GLU A 76 -1.11 6.25 -5.12
C GLU A 76 -1.31 7.60 -5.81
N PHE A 77 -0.54 8.60 -5.38
CA PHE A 77 -0.49 9.92 -6.01
C PHE A 77 0.84 10.09 -6.74
N SER A 78 0.93 9.56 -7.96
CA SER A 78 2.15 9.59 -8.77
C SER A 78 1.87 10.02 -10.22
N ILE A 79 2.94 10.18 -11.01
CA ILE A 79 2.84 10.60 -12.41
C ILE A 79 2.39 9.40 -13.23
N HIS A 80 1.21 9.50 -13.81
CA HIS A 80 0.68 8.51 -14.73
C HIS A 80 0.44 9.19 -16.09
N GLN A 81 1.14 8.72 -17.14
CA GLN A 81 1.09 9.30 -18.49
C GLN A 81 1.46 10.80 -18.53
N GLY A 82 2.46 11.22 -17.74
CA GLY A 82 2.93 12.62 -17.72
C GLY A 82 2.11 13.57 -16.85
N HIS A 83 0.97 13.13 -16.32
CA HIS A 83 0.15 13.92 -15.41
C HIS A 83 0.19 13.34 -13.99
N LYS A 84 0.46 14.17 -12.99
CA LYS A 84 0.38 13.75 -11.58
C LYS A 84 -1.08 13.62 -11.20
N LYS A 85 -1.54 12.40 -10.96
CA LYS A 85 -2.95 12.13 -10.59
C LYS A 85 -3.06 11.02 -9.58
N LEU A 86 -4.10 11.10 -8.77
CA LEU A 86 -4.47 10.01 -7.86
C LEU A 86 -5.05 8.87 -8.70
N HIS A 87 -4.48 7.69 -8.58
CA HIS A 87 -4.93 6.49 -9.28
C HIS A 87 -4.85 5.28 -8.37
N ALA A 88 -5.52 4.21 -8.80
CA ALA A 88 -5.59 2.97 -8.08
C ALA A 88 -5.07 1.80 -8.92
N HIS A 89 -4.50 0.80 -8.27
CA HIS A 89 -4.11 -0.48 -8.86
C HIS A 89 -4.81 -1.60 -8.10
N ASP A 90 -5.69 -2.32 -8.78
CA ASP A 90 -6.34 -3.49 -8.19
C ASP A 90 -5.39 -4.68 -8.17
N TYR A 91 -5.69 -5.66 -7.33
CA TYR A 91 -5.02 -6.94 -7.29
C TYR A 91 -6.01 -8.04 -7.66
N ILE A 92 -5.68 -8.82 -8.70
CA ILE A 92 -6.47 -9.98 -9.15
C ILE A 92 -5.57 -11.21 -9.06
N GLY A 93 -5.94 -12.17 -8.20
CA GLY A 93 -5.12 -13.36 -7.97
C GLY A 93 -3.73 -13.05 -7.38
N GLY A 94 -3.58 -11.93 -6.67
CA GLY A 94 -2.30 -11.47 -6.14
C GLY A 94 -1.46 -10.66 -7.15
N GLU A 95 -1.91 -10.51 -8.40
CA GLU A 95 -1.21 -9.72 -9.40
C GLU A 95 -1.73 -8.28 -9.47
N ARG A 96 -0.81 -7.32 -9.36
CA ARG A 96 -1.10 -5.88 -9.47
C ARG A 96 -1.50 -5.54 -10.91
N GLN A 97 -2.70 -5.00 -11.09
CA GLN A 97 -3.25 -4.61 -12.38
C GLN A 97 -2.74 -3.23 -12.83
N LYS A 98 -3.06 -2.85 -14.07
CA LYS A 98 -2.77 -1.51 -14.60
C LYS A 98 -3.49 -0.43 -13.79
N ALA A 99 -2.95 0.78 -13.82
CA ALA A 99 -3.57 1.90 -13.14
C ALA A 99 -4.96 2.17 -13.71
N ARG A 100 -5.90 2.42 -12.82
CA ARG A 100 -7.25 2.90 -13.13
C ARG A 100 -7.55 4.17 -12.33
N ASP A 101 -8.53 4.92 -12.78
CA ASP A 101 -9.05 6.03 -12.00
C ASP A 101 -9.81 5.52 -10.76
N LEU A 102 -9.82 6.33 -9.70
CA LEU A 102 -10.59 6.03 -8.51
C LEU A 102 -12.09 6.20 -8.80
N SER A 103 -12.90 5.31 -8.26
CA SER A 103 -14.34 5.54 -8.18
C SER A 103 -14.65 6.75 -7.30
N LYS A 104 -15.84 7.36 -7.47
CA LYS A 104 -16.27 8.49 -6.63
C LYS A 104 -16.21 8.20 -5.12
N LYS A 105 -16.50 6.96 -4.73
CA LYS A 105 -16.46 6.51 -3.32
C LYS A 105 -15.02 6.42 -2.81
N GLU A 106 -14.12 5.83 -3.58
CA GLU A 106 -12.69 5.75 -3.22
C GLU A 106 -12.08 7.14 -3.15
N LEU A 107 -12.38 8.00 -4.11
CA LEU A 107 -11.90 9.38 -4.12
C LEU A 107 -12.37 10.12 -2.86
N ALA A 108 -13.67 10.08 -2.53
CA ALA A 108 -14.19 10.72 -1.32
C ALA A 108 -13.54 10.18 -0.03
N LYS A 109 -13.23 8.88 0.02
CA LYS A 109 -12.61 8.24 1.19
C LYS A 109 -11.14 8.56 1.33
N TYR A 110 -10.38 8.55 0.23
CA TYR A 110 -8.92 8.59 0.26
C TYR A 110 -8.33 9.96 -0.07
N LYS A 111 -9.07 10.86 -0.75
CA LYS A 111 -8.58 12.20 -1.12
C LYS A 111 -7.99 12.94 0.07
N LYS A 112 -8.64 12.88 1.24
CA LYS A 112 -8.21 13.57 2.47
C LYS A 112 -6.79 13.22 2.95
N PHE A 113 -6.29 12.02 2.63
CA PHE A 113 -4.96 11.57 3.07
C PHE A 113 -3.83 12.13 2.22
N PHE A 114 -4.11 12.47 0.96
CA PHE A 114 -3.12 12.95 0.01
C PHE A 114 -3.10 14.49 -0.09
N GLY A 115 -3.87 15.19 0.74
CA GLY A 115 -3.93 16.65 0.83
C GLY A 115 -4.86 17.31 -0.19
N GLU A 116 -4.95 18.64 -0.16
CA GLU A 116 -5.83 19.42 -1.05
C GLU A 116 -5.30 19.59 -2.48
N LYS A 117 -4.02 19.27 -2.73
CA LYS A 117 -3.34 19.48 -4.03
C LYS A 117 -3.63 18.39 -5.09
N ILE A 118 -4.83 17.82 -5.08
CA ILE A 118 -5.28 16.72 -5.96
C ILE A 118 -6.46 17.14 -6.83
#